data_AF-A0A941XZY5-F1
#
_entry.id   AF-A0A941XZY5-F1
#
_cell.length_a   1.000
_cell.length_b   1.000
_cell.length_c   1.000
_cell.angle_alpha   90.00
_cell.angle_beta   90.00
_cell.angle_gamma   90.00
#
_symmetry.space_group_name_H-M   'P 1'
#
loop_
_entity.id
_entity.type
_entity.pdbx_description
1 polymer ?
#
loop_
_entity_poly.entity_id
_entity_poly.type
_entity_poly.pdbx_seq_one_letter_code
_entity_poly.pdbx_strand_id
1 'polypeptide(L)' 'MGREPRSFSKVKLPPPDAIIGPINEDGSPARGAVRGWFVETIDAWAAERPGPGRPRKAT' A
#
# COMPACT_ATOMS: atom_id res chain seq x y z
N MET A 1 -17.94 13.05 16.66
CA MET A 1 -17.19 11.78 16.55
C MET A 1 -16.94 11.52 15.07
N GLY A 2 -15.84 12.03 14.51
CA GLY A 2 -15.51 11.87 13.09
C GLY A 2 -14.08 11.41 12.98
N ARG A 3 -13.85 10.14 12.64
CA ARG A 3 -12.52 9.68 12.23
C ARG A 3 -12.20 10.45 10.95
N GLU A 4 -11.29 11.42 11.06
CA GLU A 4 -10.64 12.02 9.92
C GLU A 4 -10.23 10.89 8.97
N PRO A 5 -10.55 10.94 7.67
CA PRO A 5 -10.19 9.86 6.79
C PRO A 5 -8.66 9.82 6.82
N ARG A 6 -8.10 8.73 7.37
CA ARG A 6 -6.68 8.35 7.26
C ARG A 6 -6.37 8.01 5.80
N SER A 7 -6.79 8.88 4.88
CA SER A 7 -6.74 8.65 3.47
C SER A 7 -5.30 8.80 3.06
N PHE A 8 -4.68 7.68 2.71
CA PHE A 8 -3.36 7.65 2.11
C PHE A 8 -3.32 8.32 0.72
N SER A 9 -4.43 8.91 0.26
CA SER A 9 -4.55 9.66 -0.99
C SER A 9 -3.53 10.79 -1.16
N LYS A 10 -2.97 11.33 -0.05
CA LYS A 10 -1.94 12.39 -0.08
C LYS A 10 -0.51 11.86 0.02
N VAL A 11 -0.31 10.56 0.26
CA VAL A 11 1.00 9.95 0.43
C VAL A 11 1.30 9.08 -0.79
N LYS A 12 2.51 9.21 -1.34
CA LYS A 12 2.94 8.34 -2.43
C LYS A 12 3.08 6.91 -1.89
N LEU A 13 2.20 6.03 -2.37
CA LEU A 13 2.23 4.60 -2.05
C LEU A 13 3.21 3.90 -3.00
N PRO A 14 3.88 2.83 -2.53
CA PRO A 14 4.73 2.02 -3.39
C PRO A 14 3.89 1.34 -4.49
N PRO A 15 4.52 0.92 -5.61
CA PRO A 15 3.84 0.05 -6.56
C PRO A 15 3.39 -1.26 -5.88
N PRO A 16 2.27 -1.87 -6.30
CA PRO A 16 1.83 -3.15 -5.76
C PRO A 16 2.74 -4.29 -6.20
N ASP A 17 3.08 -5.18 -5.27
CA ASP A 17 3.93 -6.35 -5.53
C ASP A 17 3.12 -7.58 -5.95
N ALA A 18 1.82 -7.58 -5.64
CA ALA A 18 0.94 -8.71 -5.88
C ALA A 18 -0.35 -8.29 -6.57
N ILE A 19 -0.79 -9.13 -7.49
CA ILE A 19 -2.11 -9.05 -8.12
C ILE A 19 -2.81 -10.38 -7.84
N ILE A 20 -4.00 -10.32 -7.23
CA ILE A 20 -4.83 -11.48 -6.94
C ILE A 20 -6.10 -11.37 -7.76
N GLY A 21 -6.40 -12.40 -8.55
CA GLY A 21 -7.61 -12.49 -9.35
C GLY A 21 -7.34 -12.75 -10.83
N PRO A 22 -8.36 -12.60 -11.69
CA PRO A 22 -8.27 -12.96 -13.10
C PRO A 22 -7.27 -12.07 -13.85
N ILE A 23 -6.49 -12.68 -14.73
CA ILE A 23 -5.51 -12.04 -15.60
C ILE A 23 -5.96 -12.22 -17.05
N ASN A 24 -5.89 -11.15 -17.85
CA ASN A 24 -6.20 -11.21 -19.29
C ASN A 24 -5.09 -11.93 -20.06
N GLU A 25 -5.35 -12.28 -21.31
CA GLU A 25 -4.38 -12.98 -22.19
C GLU A 25 -3.09 -12.16 -22.45
N ASP A 26 -3.19 -10.83 -22.41
CA ASP A 26 -2.08 -9.87 -22.49
C ASP A 26 -1.24 -9.78 -21.19
N GLY A 27 -1.65 -10.46 -20.12
CA GLY A 27 -0.97 -10.40 -18.81
C GLY A 27 -1.42 -9.23 -17.92
N SER A 28 -2.26 -8.33 -18.45
CA SER A 28 -2.87 -7.26 -17.66
C SER A 28 -3.96 -7.77 -16.70
N PRO A 29 -4.14 -7.17 -15.50
CA PRO A 29 -5.21 -7.56 -14.57
C PRO A 29 -6.59 -7.33 -15.15
N ALA A 30 -7.45 -8.36 -15.10
CA ALA A 30 -8.83 -8.28 -15.55
C ALA A 30 -9.75 -7.65 -14.49
N ARG A 31 -10.99 -7.36 -14.89
CA ARG A 31 -11.99 -6.80 -13.97
C ARG A 31 -12.23 -7.78 -12.80
N GLY A 32 -12.14 -7.26 -11.58
CA GLY A 32 -12.24 -8.07 -10.36
C GLY A 32 -10.90 -8.54 -9.79
N ALA A 33 -9.78 -8.29 -10.49
CA ALA A 33 -8.46 -8.43 -9.88
C ALA A 33 -8.20 -7.30 -8.87
N VAL A 34 -7.60 -7.65 -7.74
CA VAL A 34 -7.17 -6.72 -6.70
C VAL A 34 -5.65 -6.63 -6.69
N ARG A 35 -5.14 -5.42 -6.44
CA ARG A 35 -3.70 -5.15 -6.32
C ARG A 35 -3.37 -4.90 -4.87
N GLY A 36 -2.25 -5.46 -4.40
CA GLY A 36 -1.83 -5.36 -3.01
C GLY A 36 -0.32 -5.38 -2.85
N TRP A 37 0.09 -5.27 -1.60
CA TRP A 37 1.48 -5.31 -1.17
C TRP A 37 1.69 -6.51 -0.27
N PHE A 38 2.90 -7.07 -0.31
CA PHE A 38 3.30 -8.03 0.72
C PHE A 38 3.49 -7.31 2.06
N VAL A 39 3.48 -8.10 3.13
CA VAL A 39 3.68 -7.59 4.49
C VAL A 39 5.02 -6.84 4.60
N GLU A 40 6.07 -7.35 3.95
CA GLU A 40 7.41 -6.74 3.93
C GLU A 40 7.40 -5.34 3.31
N THR A 41 6.71 -5.16 2.18
CA THR A 41 6.59 -3.85 1.50
C THR A 41 5.79 -2.87 2.37
N ILE A 42 4.74 -3.34 3.04
CA ILE A 42 3.97 -2.52 3.97
C ILE A 42 4.85 -2.06 5.14
N ASP A 43 5.65 -2.96 5.71
CA ASP A 43 6.54 -2.67 6.83
C ASP A 43 7.65 -1.67 6.45
N ALA A 44 8.33 -1.91 5.32
CA ALA A 44 9.35 -1.02 4.79
C ALA A 44 8.79 0.38 4.54
N TRP A 45 7.64 0.48 3.87
CA TRP A 45 6.98 1.76 3.67
C TRP A 45 6.57 2.41 4.99
N ALA A 46 6.06 1.66 5.97
CA ALA A 46 5.67 2.19 7.26
C ALA A 46 6.87 2.78 8.05
N ALA A 47 8.07 2.21 7.91
CA ALA A 47 9.29 2.71 8.54
C ALA A 47 9.77 4.05 7.95
N GLU A 48 9.53 4.26 6.66
CA GLU A 48 10.04 5.42 5.91
C GLU A 48 8.97 6.48 5.64
N ARG A 49 7.69 6.18 5.85
CA ARG A 49 6.59 7.05 5.44
C ARG A 49 6.67 8.43 6.09
N PRO A 50 6.37 9.50 5.33
CA PRO A 50 6.23 10.84 5.88
C PRO A 50 4.95 10.96 6.70
N GLY A 51 5.04 11.52 7.92
CA GLY A 51 3.90 11.88 8.76
C GLY A 51 3.90 11.27 10.17
N PRO A 52 2.91 11.65 11.01
CA PRO A 52 2.77 11.14 12.37
C PRO A 52 2.48 9.62 12.35
N GLY A 53 3.44 8.83 12.83
CA GLY A 53 3.42 7.36 12.78
C GLY A 53 4.71 6.75 12.27
N ARG A 54 5.71 7.54 11.86
CA ARG A 54 7.08 7.04 11.73
C ARG A 54 7.56 6.56 13.11
N PRO A 55 8.03 5.32 13.27
CA PRO A 55 8.60 4.88 14.54
C PRO A 55 9.77 5.78 14.90
N ARG A 56 9.81 6.28 16.15
CA ARG A 56 11.01 6.96 16.63
C ARG A 56 12.14 5.94 16.58
N LYS A 57 13.25 6.30 15.93
CA LYS A 57 14.50 5.56 16.07
C LYS A 57 14.78 5.50 17.58
N ALA A 58 14.86 4.30 18.15
CA ALA A 58 15.33 4.15 19.52
C ALA A 58 16.78 4.63 19.55
N THR A 59 17.04 5.69 20.32
CA THR A 59 18.40 6.19 20.56
C THR A 59 19.02 5.49 21.74
#